data_AF-A0A2M8L2D0-F1
#
_entry.id   AF-A0A2M8L2D0-F1
#
_cell.length_a   1.000
_cell.length_b   1.000
_cell.length_c   1.000
_cell.angle_alpha   90.00
_cell.angle_beta   90.00
_cell.angle_gamma   90.00
#
_symmetry.space_group_name_H-M   'P 1'
#
loop_
_entity.id
_entity.type
_entity.pdbx_description
1 polymer ?
#
loop_
_entity_poly.entity_id
_entity_poly.type
_entity_poly.pdbx_seq_one_letter_code
_entity_poly.pdbx_strand_id
1 'polypeptide(L)'
;MFTNNYWAHTSPEGKSPWDFFNNAGYEYSVAGENLAKDFYDTEGLLKAWMNSPTHRENIINPKYQEIGIGVVNGILGGVKTTLVVQHFGTPRNGVVLASVPPDDIAVESSFIQNIPIASPTQLNKIFAMIMFVFIICLLIVDSYITLKNKTPRLTGSSAGHIGFLLIILLLLIFTHQGTIF
;
A
#
# COMPACT_ATOMS: atom_id res chain seq x y z
N MET A 1 -2.47 18.46 1.85
CA MET A 1 -2.78 17.32 2.75
C MET A 1 -2.00 17.39 4.06
N PHE A 2 -0.67 17.17 4.09
CA PHE A 2 0.08 17.18 5.36
C PHE A 2 -0.02 18.49 6.16
N THR A 3 0.21 19.64 5.52
CA THR A 3 0.18 20.95 6.21
C THR A 3 -1.14 21.22 6.93
N ASN A 4 -2.26 20.87 6.28
CA ASN A 4 -3.61 21.08 6.82
C ASN A 4 -4.15 19.80 7.49
N ASN A 5 -3.29 18.80 7.71
CA ASN A 5 -3.58 17.55 8.40
C ASN A 5 -4.88 16.84 7.97
N TYR A 6 -5.08 16.64 6.66
CA TYR A 6 -6.29 16.01 6.11
C TYR A 6 -5.98 14.90 5.08
N TRP A 7 -6.96 14.02 4.90
CA TRP A 7 -6.95 12.92 3.92
C TRP A 7 -8.31 12.83 3.21
N ALA A 8 -8.44 13.53 2.09
CA ALA A 8 -9.61 13.56 1.22
C ALA A 8 -9.26 14.26 -0.10
N HIS A 9 -10.06 14.08 -1.15
CA HIS A 9 -9.91 14.82 -2.41
C HIS A 9 -10.03 16.34 -2.22
N THR A 10 -10.95 16.79 -1.35
CA THR A 10 -11.18 18.22 -1.09
C THR A 10 -10.61 18.60 0.28
N SER A 11 -9.87 19.72 0.34
CA SER A 11 -9.30 20.23 1.58
C SER A 11 -10.39 20.80 2.50
N PRO A 12 -10.12 20.93 3.82
CA PRO A 12 -11.04 21.60 4.76
C PRO A 12 -11.38 23.04 4.36
N GLU A 13 -10.50 23.70 3.61
CA GLU A 13 -10.68 25.05 3.07
C GLU A 13 -11.41 25.07 1.71
N GLY A 14 -11.89 23.91 1.24
CA GLY A 14 -12.66 23.77 0.01
C GLY A 14 -11.82 23.63 -1.27
N LYS A 15 -10.49 23.46 -1.17
CA LYS A 15 -9.64 23.27 -2.35
C LYS A 15 -9.80 21.87 -2.90
N SER A 16 -10.15 21.76 -4.16
CA SER A 16 -10.36 20.50 -4.89
C SER A 16 -9.08 20.06 -5.62
N PRO A 17 -9.00 18.82 -6.14
CA PRO A 17 -7.86 18.37 -6.93
C PRO A 17 -7.61 19.25 -8.17
N TRP A 18 -8.67 19.84 -8.70
CA TRP A 18 -8.67 20.70 -9.89
C TRP A 18 -7.87 22.00 -9.68
N ASP A 19 -7.78 22.47 -8.44
CA ASP A 19 -6.98 23.64 -8.11
C ASP A 19 -5.49 23.36 -8.34
N PHE A 20 -5.02 22.11 -8.21
CA PHE A 20 -3.63 21.76 -8.51
C PHE A 20 -3.33 21.87 -10.01
N PHE A 21 -4.24 21.40 -10.87
CA PHE A 21 -4.10 21.56 -12.32
C PHE A 21 -4.08 23.04 -12.73
N ASN A 22 -4.99 23.85 -12.17
CA ASN A 22 -5.03 25.29 -12.44
C ASN A 22 -3.75 25.99 -11.99
N ASN A 23 -3.25 25.69 -10.79
CA ASN A 23 -2.02 26.28 -10.26
C ASN A 23 -0.77 25.85 -11.05
N ALA A 24 -0.79 24.66 -11.65
CA ALA A 24 0.27 24.18 -12.53
C ALA A 24 0.16 24.75 -13.97
N GLY A 25 -0.89 25.50 -14.30
CA GLY A 25 -1.15 25.97 -15.65
C GLY A 25 -1.57 24.87 -16.63
N TYR A 26 -2.04 23.73 -16.12
CA TYR A 26 -2.48 22.60 -16.93
C TYR A 26 -3.95 22.77 -17.34
N GLU A 27 -4.18 23.21 -18.57
CA GLU A 27 -5.54 23.30 -19.12
C GLU A 27 -6.03 21.94 -19.63
N TYR A 28 -7.13 21.44 -19.06
CA TYR A 28 -7.64 20.11 -19.38
C TYR A 28 -9.08 20.11 -19.90
N SER A 29 -9.43 19.02 -20.58
CA SER A 29 -10.78 18.69 -21.03
C SER A 29 -11.46 17.68 -20.09
N VAL A 30 -10.69 16.70 -19.60
CA VAL A 30 -11.11 15.71 -18.61
C VAL A 30 -9.95 15.49 -17.65
N ALA A 31 -10.24 15.34 -16.35
CA ALA A 31 -9.24 15.03 -15.33
C ALA A 31 -9.80 14.09 -14.26
N GLY A 32 -8.91 13.39 -13.57
CA GLY A 32 -9.22 12.43 -12.52
C GLY A 32 -8.14 12.40 -11.43
N GLU A 33 -8.48 11.85 -10.27
CA GLU A 33 -7.54 11.64 -9.16
C GLU A 33 -7.77 10.27 -8.51
N ASN A 34 -6.67 9.59 -8.18
CA ASN A 34 -6.65 8.47 -7.24
C ASN A 34 -5.72 8.82 -6.08
N LEU A 35 -6.14 8.49 -4.86
CA LEU A 35 -5.33 8.70 -3.66
C LEU A 35 -4.99 7.36 -3.01
N ALA A 36 -3.76 7.25 -2.50
CA ALA A 36 -3.31 6.14 -1.66
C ALA A 36 -2.41 6.63 -0.52
N LYS A 37 -2.46 5.94 0.63
CA LYS A 37 -1.54 6.20 1.75
C LYS A 37 -1.09 4.93 2.45
N ASP A 38 0.10 4.98 3.04
CA ASP A 38 0.66 3.94 3.91
C ASP A 38 0.84 2.57 3.22
N PHE A 39 1.10 2.58 1.92
CA PHE A 39 1.51 1.37 1.18
C PHE A 39 3.03 1.19 1.30
N TYR A 40 3.44 -0.05 1.59
CA TYR A 40 4.85 -0.43 1.69
C TYR A 40 5.53 -0.58 0.33
N ASP A 41 4.77 -0.94 -0.69
CA ASP A 41 5.27 -1.21 -2.03
C ASP A 41 4.25 -0.83 -3.11
N THR A 42 4.76 -0.57 -4.32
CA THR A 42 3.97 -0.14 -5.47
C THR A 42 3.02 -1.22 -5.97
N GLU A 43 3.39 -2.51 -5.90
CA GLU A 43 2.55 -3.61 -6.36
C GLU A 43 1.27 -3.72 -5.53
N GLY A 44 1.39 -3.67 -4.21
CA GLY A 44 0.28 -3.68 -3.27
C GLY A 44 -0.63 -2.47 -3.47
N LEU A 45 -0.05 -1.30 -3.73
CA LEU A 45 -0.78 -0.07 -4.04
C LEU A 45 -1.60 -0.21 -5.34
N LEU A 46 -0.96 -0.60 -6.44
CA LEU A 46 -1.63 -0.77 -7.74
C LEU A 46 -2.72 -1.84 -7.65
N LYS A 47 -2.46 -2.95 -6.97
CA LYS A 47 -3.44 -4.01 -6.73
C LYS A 47 -4.64 -3.49 -5.93
N ALA A 48 -4.42 -2.65 -4.93
CA ALA A 48 -5.50 -2.04 -4.15
C ALA A 48 -6.37 -1.13 -5.03
N TRP A 49 -5.78 -0.27 -5.85
CA TRP A 49 -6.53 0.54 -6.81
C TRP A 49 -7.28 -0.32 -7.84
N MET A 50 -6.65 -1.34 -8.41
CA MET A 50 -7.28 -2.21 -9.41
C MET A 50 -8.41 -3.07 -8.85
N ASN A 51 -8.39 -3.37 -7.54
CA ASN A 51 -9.48 -4.08 -6.85
C ASN A 51 -10.62 -3.15 -6.43
N SER A 52 -10.44 -1.83 -6.52
CA SER A 52 -11.50 -0.86 -6.24
C SER A 52 -12.15 -0.38 -7.53
N PRO A 53 -13.48 -0.56 -7.72
CA PRO A 53 -14.15 -0.17 -8.94
C PRO A 53 -13.91 1.29 -9.37
N THR A 54 -14.01 2.24 -8.43
CA THR A 54 -13.88 3.68 -8.72
C THR A 54 -12.45 4.06 -9.13
N HIS A 55 -11.45 3.53 -8.43
CA HIS A 55 -10.04 3.81 -8.75
C HIS A 55 -9.61 3.12 -10.03
N ARG A 56 -10.06 1.88 -10.25
CA ARG A 56 -9.84 1.14 -11.48
C ARG A 56 -10.44 1.86 -12.67
N GLU A 57 -11.67 2.37 -12.54
CA GLU A 57 -12.32 3.16 -13.58
C GLU A 57 -11.45 4.31 -14.03
N ASN A 58 -10.80 5.03 -13.10
CA ASN A 58 -9.84 6.06 -13.47
C ASN A 58 -8.64 5.51 -14.26
N ILE A 59 -8.03 4.42 -13.79
CA ILE A 59 -6.82 3.84 -14.41
C ILE A 59 -7.07 3.37 -15.85
N ILE A 60 -8.23 2.77 -16.12
CA ILE A 60 -8.55 2.19 -17.43
C ILE A 60 -9.34 3.13 -18.34
N ASN A 61 -9.62 4.36 -17.89
CA ASN A 61 -10.45 5.30 -18.64
C ASN A 61 -9.73 5.76 -19.91
N PRO A 62 -10.22 5.44 -21.12
CA PRO A 62 -9.56 5.84 -22.37
C PRO A 62 -9.64 7.34 -22.64
N LYS A 63 -10.40 8.09 -21.85
CA LYS A 63 -10.50 9.55 -21.98
C LYS A 63 -9.29 10.28 -21.42
N TYR A 64 -8.48 9.66 -20.58
CA TYR A 64 -7.24 10.24 -20.06
C TYR A 64 -6.07 9.94 -20.99
N GLN A 65 -5.19 10.92 -21.20
CA GLN A 65 -4.02 10.79 -22.08
C GLN A 65 -2.71 10.89 -21.31
N GLU A 66 -2.71 11.58 -20.17
CA GLU A 66 -1.53 11.88 -19.37
C GLU A 66 -1.77 11.53 -17.91
N ILE A 67 -0.68 11.17 -17.23
CA ILE A 67 -0.68 10.91 -15.79
C ILE A 67 0.43 11.71 -15.10
N GLY A 68 0.14 12.18 -13.90
CA GLY A 68 1.12 12.74 -12.96
C GLY A 68 1.05 11.98 -11.64
N ILE A 69 2.19 11.66 -11.04
CA ILE A 69 2.24 10.95 -9.75
C ILE A 69 3.12 11.75 -8.79
N GLY A 70 2.56 12.07 -7.62
CA GLY A 70 3.27 12.67 -6.50
C GLY A 70 3.37 11.69 -5.34
N VAL A 71 4.58 11.46 -4.83
CA VAL A 71 4.84 10.63 -3.65
C VAL A 71 5.56 11.48 -2.60
N VAL A 72 4.96 11.63 -1.43
CA VAL A 72 5.52 12.47 -0.37
C VAL A 72 5.38 11.78 0.98
N ASN A 73 6.47 11.78 1.74
CA ASN A 73 6.49 11.36 3.14
C ASN A 73 6.23 12.56 4.05
N GLY A 74 5.42 12.36 5.08
CA GLY A 74 5.09 13.41 6.04
C GLY A 74 4.47 12.85 7.31
N ILE A 75 3.91 13.76 8.11
CA ILE A 75 3.19 13.40 9.34
C ILE A 75 1.72 13.76 9.12
N LEU A 76 0.84 12.76 9.25
CA LEU A 76 -0.60 12.91 9.16
C LEU A 76 -1.22 12.31 10.43
N GLY A 77 -2.03 13.10 11.14
CA GLY A 77 -2.64 12.70 12.41
C GLY A 77 -1.62 12.33 13.49
N GLY A 78 -0.40 12.88 13.44
CA GLY A 78 0.70 12.54 14.34
C GLY A 78 1.45 11.25 13.99
N VAL A 79 1.10 10.58 12.89
CA VAL A 79 1.73 9.34 12.42
C VAL A 79 2.55 9.62 11.15
N LYS A 80 3.73 9.00 11.03
CA LYS A 80 4.50 9.05 9.78
C LYS A 80 3.73 8.31 8.69
N THR A 81 3.46 9.01 7.60
CA THR A 81 2.64 8.51 6.50
C THR A 81 3.29 8.87 5.18
N THR A 82 3.21 7.93 4.23
CA THR A 82 3.51 8.17 2.83
C THR A 82 2.20 8.39 2.10
N LEU A 83 2.06 9.55 1.43
CA LEU A 83 0.93 9.84 0.56
C LEU A 83 1.36 9.66 -0.90
N VAL A 84 0.48 9.05 -1.68
CA VAL A 84 0.59 8.91 -3.13
C VAL A 84 -0.66 9.53 -3.75
N VAL A 85 -0.44 10.48 -4.65
CA VAL A 85 -1.48 11.15 -5.42
C VAL A 85 -1.22 10.82 -6.89
N GLN A 86 -2.20 10.24 -7.57
CA GLN A 86 -2.15 10.01 -9.01
C GLN A 86 -3.21 10.89 -9.67
N HIS A 87 -2.76 11.82 -10.49
CA HIS A 87 -3.58 12.67 -11.34
C HIS A 87 -3.63 12.12 -12.75
N PHE A 88 -4.81 12.22 -13.35
CA PHE A 88 -5.06 11.90 -14.75
C PHE A 88 -5.55 13.15 -15.47
N GLY A 89 -5.15 13.34 -16.72
CA GLY A 89 -5.53 14.51 -17.50
C GLY A 89 -5.58 14.24 -18.99
N THR A 90 -6.36 15.05 -19.69
CA THR A 90 -6.29 15.20 -21.15
C THR A 90 -6.18 16.68 -21.49
N PRO A 91 -5.06 17.14 -22.07
CA PRO A 91 -4.82 18.56 -22.30
C PRO A 91 -5.81 19.13 -23.32
N ARG A 92 -6.28 20.36 -23.10
CA ARG A 92 -7.27 21.02 -23.97
C ARG A 92 -6.65 21.55 -25.26
N ASN A 93 -5.45 22.11 -25.16
CA ASN A 93 -4.66 22.55 -26.29
C ASN A 93 -3.54 21.54 -26.44
N GLY A 94 -3.45 20.87 -27.59
CA GLY A 94 -2.57 19.72 -27.80
C GLY A 94 -1.18 19.94 -27.20
N VAL A 95 -0.82 19.07 -26.24
CA VAL A 95 0.51 18.85 -25.70
C VAL A 95 1.25 20.14 -25.30
N VAL A 96 1.00 20.64 -24.08
CA VAL A 96 2.03 21.42 -23.38
C VAL A 96 2.91 20.40 -22.65
N LEU A 97 3.88 19.84 -23.37
CA LEU A 97 5.06 19.28 -22.71
C LEU A 97 5.68 20.45 -21.95
N ALA A 98 5.58 20.44 -20.62
CA ALA A 98 6.58 21.14 -19.83
C ALA A 98 7.92 20.56 -20.30
N SER A 99 8.69 21.37 -21.04
CA SER A 99 9.99 20.98 -21.55
C SER A 99 10.90 20.71 -20.37
N VAL A 100 11.00 19.43 -19.98
CA VAL A 100 12.10 18.97 -19.14
C VAL A 100 13.39 19.30 -19.90
N PRO A 101 14.34 20.04 -19.31
CA PRO A 101 15.63 20.30 -19.96
C PRO A 101 16.28 18.97 -20.38
N PRO A 102 16.98 18.89 -21.55
CA PRO A 102 17.40 17.61 -22.12
C PRO A 102 18.52 16.86 -21.38
N ASP A 103 18.95 17.33 -20.21
CA ASP A 103 20.07 16.72 -19.48
C ASP A 103 19.55 16.22 -18.13
N ASP A 104 19.71 14.92 -17.89
CA ASP A 104 19.42 14.14 -16.66
C ASP A 104 18.16 13.26 -16.62
N ILE A 105 17.63 12.80 -17.75
CA ILE A 105 16.78 11.60 -17.74
C ILE A 105 17.33 10.51 -18.67
N ALA A 106 18.41 9.88 -18.22
CA ALA A 106 18.62 8.48 -18.53
C ALA A 106 17.58 7.66 -17.74
N VAL A 107 16.35 7.53 -18.25
CA VAL A 107 15.50 6.40 -17.84
C VAL A 107 16.14 5.18 -18.47
N GLU A 108 17.02 4.51 -17.71
CA GLU A 108 17.30 3.11 -17.98
C GLU A 108 15.95 2.38 -17.94
N SER A 109 15.45 2.04 -19.12
CA SER A 109 14.29 1.17 -19.29
C SER A 109 14.69 -0.26 -18.95
N SER A 110 15.13 -0.51 -17.73
CA SER A 110 15.20 -1.85 -17.17
C SER A 110 13.84 -2.17 -16.56
N PHE A 111 12.82 -2.33 -17.42
CA PHE A 111 11.63 -3.09 -17.05
C PHE A 111 12.06 -4.57 -16.97
N ILE A 112 12.73 -4.90 -15.87
CA ILE A 112 12.99 -6.28 -15.52
C ILE A 112 11.64 -6.91 -15.21
N GLN A 113 11.27 -7.83 -16.09
CA GLN A 113 10.28 -8.87 -15.92
C GLN A 113 10.30 -9.43 -14.48
N ASN A 114 9.37 -9.00 -13.63
CA ASN A 114 9.14 -9.62 -12.33
C ASN A 114 7.73 -10.20 -12.26
N ILE A 115 7.72 -11.53 -12.24
CA ILE A 115 6.62 -12.44 -11.95
C ILE A 115 5.94 -11.99 -10.65
N PRO A 116 4.59 -12.03 -10.54
CA PRO A 116 3.89 -11.59 -9.34
C PRO A 116 4.14 -12.57 -8.20
N ILE A 117 5.12 -12.28 -7.36
CA ILE A 117 5.34 -13.01 -6.11
C ILE A 117 4.99 -12.02 -5.02
N ALA A 118 3.70 -12.00 -4.69
CA ALA A 118 3.04 -11.33 -3.56
C ALA A 118 3.88 -10.30 -2.77
N SER A 119 3.38 -9.07 -2.63
CA SER A 119 3.97 -7.98 -1.81
C SER A 119 4.73 -8.50 -0.57
N PRO A 120 5.93 -7.97 -0.22
CA PRO A 120 6.74 -8.45 0.89
C PRO A 120 5.95 -8.61 2.20
N THR A 121 4.97 -7.73 2.42
CA THR A 121 4.04 -7.81 3.56
C THR A 121 3.12 -9.04 3.49
N GLN A 122 2.55 -9.36 2.32
CA GLN A 122 1.74 -10.57 2.14
C GLN A 122 2.58 -11.84 2.27
N LEU A 123 3.80 -11.86 1.71
CA LEU A 123 4.70 -13.00 1.82
C LEU A 123 5.11 -13.27 3.27
N ASN A 124 5.44 -12.22 4.03
CA ASN A 124 5.76 -12.33 5.45
C ASN A 124 4.56 -12.86 6.26
N LYS A 125 3.34 -12.42 5.95
CA LYS A 125 2.12 -12.96 6.59
C LYS A 125 1.88 -14.43 6.28
N ILE A 126 2.05 -14.85 5.01
CA ILE A 126 1.90 -16.25 4.60
C ILE A 126 2.93 -17.13 5.31
N PHE A 127 4.21 -16.74 5.26
CA PHE A 127 5.28 -17.49 5.92
C PHE A 127 5.06 -17.62 7.42
N ALA A 128 4.66 -16.54 8.08
CA ALA A 128 4.38 -16.55 9.50
C ALA A 128 3.14 -17.38 9.87
N MET A 129 2.07 -17.38 9.06
CA MET A 129 0.94 -18.30 9.26
C MET A 129 1.37 -19.76 9.15
N ILE A 130 2.19 -20.10 8.14
CA ILE A 130 2.72 -21.47 7.96
C ILE A 130 3.55 -21.87 9.18
N MET A 131 4.47 -21.01 9.64
CA MET A 131 5.26 -21.26 10.84
C MET A 131 4.41 -21.40 12.10
N PHE A 132 3.38 -20.56 12.25
CA PHE A 132 2.45 -20.65 13.37
C PHE A 132 1.72 -22.00 13.40
N VAL A 133 1.15 -22.42 12.27
CA VAL A 133 0.46 -23.72 12.14
C VAL A 133 1.42 -24.88 12.42
N PHE A 134 2.64 -24.82 11.87
CA PHE A 134 3.66 -25.84 12.11
C PHE A 134 4.03 -25.98 13.59
N ILE A 135 4.25 -24.86 14.29
CA ILE A 135 4.57 -24.87 15.73
C ILE A 135 3.39 -25.39 16.54
N ILE A 136 2.15 -24.99 16.22
CA ILE A 136 0.95 -25.52 16.88
C ILE A 136 0.84 -27.03 16.69
N CYS A 137 1.09 -27.56 15.48
CA CYS A 137 1.10 -29.00 15.23
C CYS A 137 2.17 -29.71 16.08
N LEU A 138 3.40 -29.19 16.15
CA LEU A 138 4.46 -29.77 16.99
C LEU A 138 4.05 -29.79 18.47
N LEU A 139 3.44 -28.71 18.96
CA LEU A 139 2.95 -28.64 20.34
C LEU A 139 1.81 -29.62 20.61
N ILE A 140 0.90 -29.82 19.66
CA ILE A 140 -0.18 -30.82 19.78
C ILE A 140 0.42 -32.23 19.83
N VAL A 141 1.40 -32.54 18.99
CA VAL A 141 2.07 -33.86 18.97
C VAL A 141 2.82 -34.11 20.28
N ASP A 142 3.61 -33.15 20.76
CA ASP A 142 4.34 -33.27 22.02
C ASP A 142 3.38 -33.44 23.20
N SER A 143 2.28 -32.67 23.22
CA SER A 143 1.22 -32.76 24.22
C SER A 143 0.52 -34.13 24.17
N TYR A 144 0.22 -34.65 22.98
CA TYR A 144 -0.36 -35.99 22.82
C TYR A 144 0.58 -37.09 23.34
N ILE A 145 1.87 -37.02 23.01
CA ILE A 145 2.88 -37.98 23.47
C ILE A 145 3.02 -37.93 24.99
N THR A 146 3.08 -36.75 25.59
CA THR A 146 3.20 -36.61 27.06
C THR A 146 1.95 -37.05 27.80
N LEU A 147 0.75 -36.78 27.27
CA LEU A 147 -0.50 -37.32 27.85
C LEU A 147 -0.55 -38.85 27.75
N LYS A 148 -0.22 -39.42 26.59
CA LYS A 148 -0.17 -40.88 26.39
C LYS A 148 0.82 -41.55 27.35
N ASN A 149 1.97 -40.91 27.57
CA ASN A 149 3.02 -41.41 28.45
C ASN A 149 2.82 -41.00 29.92
N LYS A 150 1.66 -40.45 30.31
CA LYS A 150 1.31 -40.01 31.68
C LYS A 150 2.38 -39.12 32.34
N THR A 151 3.08 -38.32 31.55
CA THR A 151 4.12 -37.39 32.01
C THR A 151 3.79 -35.96 31.57
N PRO A 152 2.59 -35.43 31.89
CA PRO A 152 2.25 -34.06 31.51
C PRO A 152 3.24 -33.10 32.19
N ARG A 153 3.91 -32.29 31.37
CA ARG A 153 4.89 -31.31 31.82
C ARG A 153 4.63 -29.98 31.13
N LEU A 154 3.75 -29.19 31.73
CA LEU A 154 3.56 -27.80 31.31
C LEU A 154 4.63 -26.95 32.00
N THR A 155 5.80 -26.83 31.39
CA THR A 155 6.83 -25.93 31.92
C THR A 155 6.45 -24.48 31.61
N GLY A 156 6.74 -23.54 32.52
CA GLY A 156 6.44 -22.11 32.30
C GLY A 156 7.08 -21.53 31.03
N SER A 157 8.21 -22.11 30.59
CA SER A 157 8.86 -21.78 29.32
C SER A 157 7.96 -22.08 28.11
N SER A 158 7.31 -23.25 28.07
CA SER A 158 6.45 -23.66 26.94
C SER A 158 5.22 -22.76 26.77
N ALA A 159 4.57 -22.37 27.88
CA ALA A 159 3.44 -21.45 27.85
C ALA A 159 3.83 -20.04 27.37
N GLY A 160 5.01 -19.56 27.76
CA GLY A 160 5.56 -18.27 27.30
C GLY A 160 5.80 -18.23 25.79
N HIS A 161 6.34 -19.30 25.20
CA HIS A 161 6.56 -19.38 23.74
C HIS A 161 5.23 -19.36 22.97
N ILE A 162 4.22 -20.09 23.45
CA ILE A 162 2.88 -20.09 22.84
C ILE A 162 2.26 -18.69 22.89
N GLY A 163 2.34 -18.02 24.04
CA GLY A 163 1.86 -16.65 24.19
C GLY A 163 2.57 -15.67 23.26
N PHE A 164 3.90 -15.76 23.16
CA PHE A 164 4.70 -14.92 22.26
C PHE A 164 4.34 -15.12 20.78
N LEU A 165 4.18 -16.38 20.35
CA LEU A 165 3.76 -16.71 18.98
C LEU A 165 2.35 -16.21 18.66
N LEU A 166 1.42 -16.30 19.63
CA LEU A 166 0.08 -15.77 19.49
C LEU A 166 0.11 -14.24 19.31
N ILE A 167 0.95 -13.53 20.07
CA ILE A 167 1.11 -12.08 19.95
C ILE A 167 1.66 -11.70 18.57
N ILE A 168 2.69 -12.41 18.07
CA ILE A 168 3.22 -12.18 16.71
C ILE A 168 2.14 -12.44 15.66
N LEU A 169 1.37 -13.51 15.80
CA LEU A 169 0.27 -13.81 14.88
C LEU A 169 -0.78 -12.69 14.89
N LEU A 170 -1.19 -12.22 16.08
CA LEU A 170 -2.14 -11.11 16.22
C LEU A 170 -1.59 -9.84 15.55
N LEU A 171 -0.32 -9.48 15.79
CA LEU A 171 0.33 -8.35 15.13
C LEU A 171 0.29 -8.48 13.59
N LEU A 172 0.52 -9.67 13.05
CA LEU A 172 0.48 -9.90 11.60
C LEU A 172 -0.94 -9.89 11.02
N ILE A 173 -1.95 -10.32 11.78
CA ILE A 173 -3.34 -10.22 11.37
C ILE A 173 -3.79 -8.75 11.37
N PHE A 174 -3.42 -7.98 12.39
CA PHE A 174 -3.85 -6.60 12.58
C PHE A 174 -3.01 -5.55 11.84
N THR A 175 -1.89 -5.94 11.21
CA THR A 175 -1.20 -5.03 10.27
C THR A 175 -2.06 -4.83 9.03
N HIS A 176 -2.65 -3.67 8.85
CA HIS A 176 -3.40 -3.36 7.64
C HIS A 176 -2.46 -2.96 6.50
N GLN A 177 -2.83 -3.30 5.25
CA GLN A 177 -2.22 -2.66 4.08
C GLN A 177 -2.59 -1.17 4.06
N GLY A 178 -1.91 -0.39 3.23
CA GLY A 178 -2.25 1.00 2.99
C GLY A 178 -3.72 1.18 2.58
N THR A 179 -4.22 2.41 2.71
CA THR A 179 -5.61 2.76 2.40
C THR A 179 -5.68 3.63 1.16
N ILE A 180 -6.70 3.42 0.34
CA ILE A 180 -6.99 4.22 -0.86
C ILE A 180 -8.19 5.13 -0.61
N PHE A 181 -8.31 6.23 -1.37
CA PHE A 181 -9.41 7.17 -1.29
C PHE A 181 -9.84 7.62 -2.69
#